data_AF-A0A2X0IBR7-F1
#
_entry.id   AF-A0A2X0IBR7-F1
#
_cell.length_a   1.000
_cell.length_b   1.000
_cell.length_c   1.000
_cell.angle_alpha   90.00
_cell.angle_beta   90.00
_cell.angle_gamma   90.00
#
_symmetry.space_group_name_H-M   'P 1'
#
loop_
_entity.id
_entity.type
_entity.pdbx_description
1 polymer ?
#
loop_
_entity_poly.entity_id
_entity_poly.type
_entity_poly.pdbx_seq_one_letter_code
_entity_poly.pdbx_strand_id
1 'polypeptide(L)'
;MNANPAATAASLAPDTPTLLVKVFGKDRPGLTSGLFATLAGYGVDVVDFEQVVIRGRIVLCALVTAPAKDGELRAQVHQWAEASKLQAEVISGRGDNRPRGEGRSHVTILGNPLPASAIAALSTHITGTGGNIDRVFRLAKYPVTAVELTVSGVQTETLRAALAPEAAAQQVDVAVVASGVARKAKRLVVMDVDSTLIQDEVIELFAAHAGCEERVAEVTAAAMRGELDFAESLRARVALLEGLDASVVDKVRSEVRLTPGARTLIRTLKRLGYQVGIVSGGFTQVTDDLAERLGLDFAAANTLEVADGRFTGRVVGDIVDRAGKAAMLRRFAAEAGVPLEQTVAIGDGANDLDMLNTAGLGVAFCAKPVVREAAHTAVNVPFLDAVLYLLGISRAEVEEVEGADDTAGPGAP
;
A
#
# COMPACT_ATOMS: atom_id res chain seq x y z
N MET A 1 -28.51 19.45 27.37
CA MET A 1 -29.57 19.08 26.41
C MET A 1 -29.37 19.92 25.16
N ASN A 2 -28.78 19.35 24.11
CA ASN A 2 -28.85 19.88 22.76
C ASN A 2 -28.58 18.69 21.84
N ALA A 3 -29.65 18.07 21.38
CA ALA A 3 -29.61 17.01 20.39
C ALA A 3 -29.17 17.63 19.07
N ASN A 4 -28.03 17.17 18.56
CA ASN A 4 -27.58 17.47 17.21
C ASN A 4 -28.45 16.65 16.25
N PRO A 5 -29.23 17.25 15.33
CA PRO A 5 -29.95 16.49 14.33
C PRO A 5 -28.94 16.13 13.24
N ALA A 6 -28.17 15.06 13.49
CA ALA A 6 -27.56 14.35 12.38
C ALA A 6 -28.72 13.92 11.49
N ALA A 7 -28.83 14.54 10.31
CA ALA A 7 -29.70 14.07 9.26
C ALA A 7 -29.26 12.64 8.94
N THR A 8 -29.86 11.67 9.63
CA THR A 8 -29.85 10.28 9.22
C THR A 8 -30.45 10.29 7.83
N ALA A 9 -29.65 10.02 6.80
CA ALA A 9 -30.18 9.61 5.52
C ALA A 9 -31.20 8.52 5.84
N ALA A 10 -32.48 8.80 5.60
CA ALA A 10 -33.55 7.93 6.04
C ALA A 10 -33.34 6.59 5.34
N SER A 11 -32.84 5.59 6.07
CA SER A 11 -32.69 4.25 5.52
C SER A 11 -34.07 3.79 5.08
N LEU A 12 -34.21 3.38 3.82
CA LEU A 12 -35.46 2.85 3.30
C LEU A 12 -35.97 1.77 4.27
N ALA A 13 -37.25 1.84 4.67
CA ALA A 13 -37.79 0.83 5.58
C ALA A 13 -37.64 -0.56 4.94
N PRO A 14 -37.23 -1.62 5.68
CA PRO A 14 -36.86 -2.92 5.12
C PRO A 14 -37.91 -3.56 4.21
N ASP A 15 -39.19 -3.27 4.46
CA ASP A 15 -40.31 -3.85 3.72
C ASP A 15 -40.78 -2.98 2.53
N THR A 16 -40.17 -1.82 2.29
CA THR A 16 -40.54 -0.92 1.21
C THR A 16 -40.30 -1.60 -0.14
N PRO A 17 -41.31 -1.75 -1.02
CA PRO A 17 -41.10 -2.37 -2.33
C PRO A 17 -40.08 -1.60 -3.18
N THR A 18 -39.16 -2.34 -3.80
CA THR A 18 -38.10 -1.79 -4.67
C THR A 18 -37.97 -2.58 -5.96
N LEU A 19 -37.35 -1.97 -6.97
CA LEU A 19 -37.01 -2.60 -8.26
C LEU A 19 -35.51 -2.47 -8.51
N LEU A 20 -34.83 -3.57 -8.81
CA LEU A 20 -33.48 -3.56 -9.35
C LEU A 20 -33.57 -3.57 -10.88
N VAL A 21 -33.13 -2.48 -11.50
CA VAL A 21 -33.03 -2.33 -12.95
C VAL A 21 -31.59 -2.54 -13.36
N LYS A 22 -31.32 -3.66 -14.04
CA LYS A 22 -30.00 -4.03 -14.54
C LYS A 22 -29.97 -3.96 -16.06
N VAL A 23 -29.03 -3.22 -16.62
CA VAL A 23 -28.84 -3.03 -18.05
C VAL A 23 -27.40 -3.37 -18.42
N PHE A 24 -27.20 -4.14 -19.49
CA PHE A 24 -25.86 -4.56 -19.90
C PHE A 24 -25.73 -4.76 -21.40
N GLY A 25 -24.52 -4.55 -21.93
CA GLY A 25 -24.26 -4.66 -23.37
C GLY A 25 -23.01 -3.91 -23.83
N LYS A 26 -23.01 -3.46 -25.09
CA LYS A 26 -21.91 -2.66 -25.64
C LYS A 26 -22.01 -1.22 -25.13
N ASP A 27 -20.93 -0.72 -24.55
CA ASP A 27 -20.85 0.63 -24.00
C ASP A 27 -20.86 1.70 -25.10
N ARG A 28 -21.47 2.85 -24.78
CA ARG A 28 -21.46 4.07 -25.58
C ARG A 28 -21.96 5.27 -24.76
N PRO A 29 -21.61 6.51 -25.15
CA PRO A 29 -22.14 7.70 -24.49
C PRO A 29 -23.67 7.75 -24.47
N GLY A 30 -24.23 8.28 -23.36
CA GLY A 30 -25.67 8.54 -23.22
C GLY A 30 -26.53 7.40 -22.67
N LEU A 31 -25.95 6.23 -22.36
CA LEU A 31 -26.72 5.11 -21.81
C LEU A 31 -27.27 5.40 -20.41
N THR A 32 -26.44 5.95 -19.52
CA THR A 32 -26.86 6.33 -18.16
C THR A 32 -27.99 7.36 -18.21
N SER A 33 -27.83 8.42 -19.01
CA SER A 33 -28.87 9.45 -19.16
C SER A 33 -30.16 8.89 -19.77
N GLY A 34 -30.06 7.98 -20.73
CA GLY A 34 -31.23 7.34 -21.35
C GLY A 34 -32.04 6.51 -20.37
N LEU A 35 -31.37 5.73 -19.52
CA LEU A 35 -32.03 4.95 -18.48
C LEU A 35 -32.71 5.87 -17.46
N PHE A 36 -31.99 6.83 -16.90
CA PHE A 36 -32.56 7.69 -15.85
C PHE A 36 -33.65 8.63 -16.37
N ALA A 37 -33.59 9.07 -17.64
CA ALA A 37 -34.72 9.77 -18.26
C ALA A 37 -35.97 8.87 -18.36
N THR A 38 -35.78 7.58 -18.65
CA THR A 38 -36.86 6.60 -18.66
C THR A 38 -37.46 6.41 -17.27
N LEU A 39 -36.61 6.24 -16.25
CA LEU A 39 -37.04 6.04 -14.86
C LEU A 39 -37.73 7.30 -14.29
N ALA A 40 -37.22 8.48 -14.59
CA ALA A 40 -37.78 9.76 -14.14
C ALA A 40 -39.25 9.94 -14.57
N GLY A 41 -39.66 9.37 -15.71
CA GLY A 41 -41.05 9.39 -16.17
C GLY A 41 -42.06 8.70 -15.24
N TYR A 42 -41.58 7.93 -14.26
CA TYR A 42 -42.41 7.17 -13.31
C TYR A 42 -42.31 7.65 -11.86
N GLY A 43 -41.56 8.74 -11.61
CA GLY A 43 -41.43 9.33 -10.27
C GLY A 43 -40.83 8.37 -9.23
N VAL A 44 -39.92 7.50 -9.64
CA VAL A 44 -39.17 6.62 -8.73
C VAL A 44 -37.96 7.36 -8.15
N ASP A 45 -37.61 7.02 -6.91
CA ASP A 45 -36.42 7.51 -6.24
C ASP A 45 -35.29 6.49 -6.38
N VAL A 46 -34.06 6.97 -6.56
CA VAL A 46 -32.86 6.12 -6.61
C VAL A 46 -32.43 5.76 -5.19
N VAL A 47 -32.38 4.47 -4.91
CA VAL A 47 -31.90 3.92 -3.63
C VAL A 47 -30.40 3.62 -3.72
N ASP A 48 -29.97 2.98 -4.80
CA ASP A 48 -28.57 2.69 -5.09
C ASP A 48 -28.30 2.68 -6.60
N PHE A 49 -27.07 2.97 -7.02
CA PHE A 49 -26.69 3.04 -8.42
C PHE A 49 -25.20 2.73 -8.63
N GLU A 50 -24.92 1.66 -9.38
CA GLU A 50 -23.56 1.28 -9.76
C GLU A 50 -23.43 1.06 -11.27
N GLN A 51 -22.28 1.46 -11.82
CA GLN A 51 -21.94 1.24 -13.22
C GLN A 51 -20.48 0.82 -13.35
N VAL A 52 -20.23 -0.18 -14.18
CA VAL A 52 -18.88 -0.64 -14.53
C VAL A 52 -18.75 -0.81 -16.04
N VAL A 53 -17.61 -0.39 -16.60
CA VAL A 53 -17.26 -0.58 -18.00
C VAL A 53 -15.95 -1.35 -18.10
N ILE A 54 -15.98 -2.50 -18.76
CA ILE A 54 -14.79 -3.35 -18.98
C ILE A 54 -14.72 -3.70 -20.45
N ARG A 55 -13.61 -3.35 -21.12
CA ARG A 55 -13.38 -3.63 -22.55
C ARG A 55 -14.53 -3.18 -23.45
N GLY A 56 -15.10 -2.00 -23.18
CA GLY A 56 -16.22 -1.43 -23.94
C GLY A 56 -17.55 -2.18 -23.74
N ARG A 57 -17.69 -2.96 -22.66
CA ARG A 57 -18.94 -3.57 -22.21
C ARG A 57 -19.37 -2.92 -20.91
N ILE A 58 -20.62 -2.49 -20.85
CA ILE A 58 -21.22 -1.86 -19.67
C ILE A 58 -22.10 -2.86 -18.92
N VAL A 59 -22.07 -2.78 -17.60
CA VAL A 59 -23.12 -3.27 -16.70
C VAL A 59 -23.52 -2.09 -15.82
N LEU A 60 -24.81 -1.79 -15.80
CA LEU A 60 -25.41 -0.68 -15.09
C LEU A 60 -26.56 -1.23 -14.23
N CYS A 61 -26.48 -1.05 -12.92
CA CYS A 61 -27.51 -1.48 -11.97
C CYS A 61 -28.04 -0.25 -11.21
N ALA A 62 -29.35 -0.05 -11.23
CA ALA A 62 -30.04 0.97 -10.45
C ALA A 62 -31.10 0.29 -9.57
N LEU A 63 -30.97 0.41 -8.26
CA LEU A 63 -32.01 0.06 -7.30
C LEU A 63 -32.89 1.29 -7.08
N VAL A 64 -34.18 1.16 -7.34
CA VAL A 64 -35.16 2.25 -7.24
C VAL A 64 -36.36 1.87 -6.39
N THR A 65 -37.08 2.85 -5.86
CA THR A 65 -38.38 2.61 -5.23
C THR A 65 -39.37 2.06 -6.25
N ALA A 66 -40.32 1.23 -5.81
CA ALA A 66 -41.32 0.69 -6.72
C ALA A 66 -42.27 1.81 -7.19
N PRO A 67 -42.47 1.98 -8.52
CA PRO A 67 -43.42 2.96 -9.05
C PRO A 67 -44.86 2.51 -8.79
N ALA A 68 -45.80 3.46 -8.83
CA ALA A 68 -47.24 3.14 -8.85
C ALA A 68 -47.63 2.29 -10.08
N LYS A 69 -46.87 2.42 -11.18
CA LYS A 69 -47.11 1.74 -12.46
C LYS A 69 -45.95 0.81 -12.86
N ASP A 70 -45.69 -0.22 -12.05
CA ASP A 70 -44.58 -1.17 -12.25
C ASP A 70 -44.56 -1.79 -13.67
N GLY A 71 -45.70 -2.31 -14.12
CA GLY A 71 -45.79 -2.95 -15.44
C GLY A 71 -45.41 -2.03 -16.61
N GLU A 72 -45.80 -0.75 -16.55
CA GLU A 72 -45.45 0.24 -17.58
C GLU A 72 -43.95 0.56 -17.54
N LEU A 73 -43.38 0.77 -16.34
CA LEU A 73 -41.94 1.04 -16.18
C LEU A 73 -41.10 -0.12 -16.74
N ARG A 74 -41.45 -1.37 -16.44
CA ARG A 74 -40.75 -2.54 -16.98
C ARG A 74 -40.76 -2.56 -18.49
N ALA A 75 -41.93 -2.39 -19.09
CA ALA A 75 -42.07 -2.37 -20.54
C ALA A 75 -41.21 -1.26 -21.16
N GLN A 76 -41.23 -0.07 -20.57
CA GLN A 76 -40.47 1.08 -21.08
C GLN A 76 -38.96 0.88 -20.97
N VAL A 77 -38.47 0.32 -19.85
CA VAL A 77 -37.06 -0.02 -19.67
C VAL A 77 -36.60 -1.05 -20.71
N HIS A 78 -37.38 -2.11 -20.92
CA HIS A 78 -37.05 -3.12 -21.93
C HIS A 78 -37.06 -2.55 -23.35
N GLN A 79 -38.05 -1.73 -23.70
CA GLN A 79 -38.13 -1.06 -24.99
C GLN A 79 -36.94 -0.13 -25.22
N TRP A 80 -36.58 0.68 -24.23
CA TRP A 80 -35.42 1.57 -24.29
C TRP A 80 -34.12 0.78 -24.44
N ALA A 81 -33.95 -0.32 -23.70
CA ALA A 81 -32.79 -1.17 -23.78
C ALA A 81 -32.66 -1.84 -25.16
N GLU A 82 -33.75 -2.37 -25.71
CA GLU A 82 -33.78 -2.97 -27.05
C GLU A 82 -33.45 -1.95 -28.14
N ALA A 83 -34.11 -0.78 -28.13
CA ALA A 83 -33.79 0.33 -29.01
C ALA A 83 -32.32 0.75 -28.89
N SER A 84 -31.77 0.58 -27.68
CA SER A 84 -30.38 0.86 -27.39
C SER A 84 -29.40 -0.29 -27.69
N LYS A 85 -29.87 -1.43 -28.20
CA LYS A 85 -29.10 -2.66 -28.43
C LYS A 85 -28.42 -3.20 -27.16
N LEU A 86 -29.12 -3.08 -26.04
CA LEU A 86 -28.75 -3.57 -24.72
C LEU A 86 -29.72 -4.66 -24.26
N GLN A 87 -29.32 -5.41 -23.25
CA GLN A 87 -30.21 -6.30 -22.50
C GLN A 87 -30.60 -5.61 -21.19
N ALA A 88 -31.81 -5.90 -20.71
CA ALA A 88 -32.30 -5.41 -19.44
C ALA A 88 -32.94 -6.55 -18.63
N GLU A 89 -32.78 -6.49 -17.32
CA GLU A 89 -33.45 -7.30 -16.31
C GLU A 89 -34.07 -6.34 -15.29
N VAL A 90 -35.35 -6.52 -14.97
CA VAL A 90 -36.03 -5.77 -13.89
C VAL A 90 -36.51 -6.75 -12.85
N ILE A 91 -35.95 -6.66 -11.64
CA ILE A 91 -36.16 -7.64 -10.56
C ILE A 91 -36.88 -6.96 -9.40
N SER A 92 -37.99 -7.53 -8.94
CA SER A 92 -38.71 -7.02 -7.77
C SER A 92 -37.98 -7.40 -6.48
N GLY A 93 -37.95 -6.46 -5.53
CA GLY A 93 -37.37 -6.64 -4.22
C GLY A 93 -38.10 -5.84 -3.13
N ARG A 94 -37.50 -5.83 -1.94
CA ARG A 94 -37.91 -5.00 -0.81
C ARG A 94 -36.69 -4.45 -0.10
N GLY A 95 -36.79 -3.21 0.38
CA GLY A 95 -35.75 -2.52 1.11
C GLY A 95 -34.55 -2.16 0.24
N ASP A 96 -33.49 -1.77 0.92
CA ASP A 96 -32.16 -1.50 0.37
C ASP A 96 -31.35 -2.82 0.24
N ASN A 97 -30.12 -2.72 -0.27
CA ASN A 97 -29.12 -3.76 -0.17
C ASN A 97 -29.00 -4.27 1.27
N ARG A 98 -28.83 -5.58 1.43
CA ARG A 98 -28.55 -6.15 2.75
C ARG A 98 -27.33 -5.45 3.35
N PRO A 99 -27.37 -5.08 4.64
CA PRO A 99 -26.19 -4.54 5.31
C PRO A 99 -25.01 -5.47 5.09
N ARG A 100 -23.86 -4.90 4.72
CA ARG A 100 -22.62 -5.67 4.64
C ARG A 100 -22.32 -6.26 6.01
N GLY A 101 -21.78 -7.48 6.04
CA GLY A 101 -21.41 -8.13 7.29
C GLY A 101 -20.44 -7.27 8.11
N GLU A 102 -20.47 -7.43 9.44
CA GLU A 102 -19.43 -6.86 10.31
C GLU A 102 -18.04 -7.41 9.93
N GLY A 103 -16.97 -6.74 10.35
CA GLY A 103 -15.61 -7.12 9.96
C GLY A 103 -15.36 -6.82 8.48
N ARG A 104 -15.23 -5.54 8.14
CA ARG A 104 -14.94 -5.10 6.77
C ARG A 104 -13.45 -4.93 6.59
N SER A 105 -12.91 -5.48 5.52
CA SER A 105 -11.48 -5.43 5.17
C SER A 105 -11.28 -5.15 3.69
N HIS A 106 -10.15 -4.56 3.34
CA HIS A 106 -9.63 -4.53 1.98
C HIS A 106 -8.49 -5.54 1.89
N VAL A 107 -8.60 -6.45 0.92
CA VAL A 107 -7.57 -7.44 0.58
C VAL A 107 -6.91 -7.00 -0.72
N THR A 108 -5.68 -6.51 -0.64
CA THR A 108 -4.89 -6.16 -1.83
C THR A 108 -4.02 -7.34 -2.22
N ILE A 109 -4.09 -7.76 -3.46
CA ILE A 109 -3.35 -8.89 -4.02
C ILE A 109 -2.43 -8.35 -5.12
N LEU A 110 -1.13 -8.60 -5.00
CA LEU A 110 -0.13 -8.25 -6.01
C LEU A 110 0.44 -9.52 -6.64
N GLY A 111 0.55 -9.53 -7.96
CA GLY A 111 1.19 -10.62 -8.70
C GLY A 111 1.87 -10.13 -9.97
N ASN A 112 2.94 -10.84 -10.38
CA ASN A 112 3.71 -10.53 -11.58
C ASN A 112 4.19 -11.82 -12.30
N PRO A 113 3.33 -12.50 -13.10
CA PRO A 113 1.91 -12.22 -13.34
C PRO A 113 1.03 -12.64 -12.15
N LEU A 114 -0.23 -12.19 -12.12
CA LEU A 114 -1.22 -12.65 -11.15
C LEU A 114 -1.96 -13.88 -11.70
N PRO A 115 -1.68 -15.10 -11.22
CA PRO A 115 -2.29 -16.32 -11.78
C PRO A 115 -3.74 -16.47 -11.32
N ALA A 116 -4.57 -17.09 -12.16
CA ALA A 116 -5.96 -17.40 -11.83
C ALA A 116 -6.08 -18.37 -10.64
N SER A 117 -5.08 -19.26 -10.46
CA SER A 117 -5.01 -20.17 -9.30
C SER A 117 -4.94 -19.42 -7.97
N ALA A 118 -4.18 -18.32 -7.92
CA ALA A 118 -4.09 -17.50 -6.72
C ALA A 118 -5.44 -16.88 -6.37
N ILE A 119 -6.15 -16.33 -7.36
CA ILE A 119 -7.48 -15.76 -7.15
C ILE A 119 -8.48 -16.83 -6.70
N ALA A 120 -8.45 -18.02 -7.31
CA ALA A 120 -9.31 -19.13 -6.93
C ALA A 120 -9.04 -19.59 -5.48
N ALA A 121 -7.77 -19.74 -5.11
CA ALA A 121 -7.41 -20.20 -3.77
C ALA A 121 -7.74 -19.15 -2.70
N LEU A 122 -7.33 -17.89 -2.90
CA LEU A 122 -7.61 -16.80 -1.96
C LEU A 122 -9.12 -16.57 -1.78
N SER A 123 -9.91 -16.62 -2.85
CA SER A 123 -11.38 -16.50 -2.74
C SER A 123 -12.03 -17.70 -2.05
N THR A 124 -11.48 -18.90 -2.22
CA THR A 124 -11.91 -20.10 -1.48
C THR A 124 -11.64 -19.94 0.01
N HIS A 125 -10.47 -19.44 0.39
CA HIS A 125 -10.14 -19.16 1.79
C HIS A 125 -11.00 -18.04 2.39
N ILE A 126 -11.25 -16.94 1.66
CA ILE A 126 -12.18 -15.89 2.08
C ILE A 126 -13.55 -16.51 2.40
N THR A 127 -14.09 -17.30 1.48
CA THR A 127 -15.39 -17.96 1.65
C THR A 127 -15.38 -18.93 2.83
N GLY A 128 -14.30 -19.71 2.99
CA GLY A 128 -14.13 -20.67 4.10
C GLY A 128 -14.10 -20.02 5.49
N THR A 129 -13.72 -18.76 5.58
CA THR A 129 -13.78 -17.97 6.83
C THR A 129 -15.15 -17.33 7.09
N GLY A 130 -16.13 -17.54 6.21
CA GLY A 130 -17.44 -16.87 6.25
C GLY A 130 -17.44 -15.46 5.63
N GLY A 131 -16.32 -15.04 5.04
CA GLY A 131 -16.20 -13.76 4.36
C GLY A 131 -16.89 -13.75 2.99
N ASN A 132 -17.43 -12.60 2.60
CA ASN A 132 -17.98 -12.33 1.28
C ASN A 132 -17.12 -11.29 0.55
N ILE A 133 -16.88 -11.49 -0.75
CA ILE A 133 -16.26 -10.46 -1.61
C ILE A 133 -17.37 -9.54 -2.11
N ASP A 134 -17.43 -8.33 -1.57
CA ASP A 134 -18.45 -7.33 -1.91
C ASP A 134 -18.15 -6.64 -3.23
N ARG A 135 -16.85 -6.41 -3.52
CA ARG A 135 -16.40 -5.66 -4.69
C ARG A 135 -14.98 -6.04 -5.06
N VAL A 136 -14.68 -6.00 -6.35
CA VAL A 136 -13.33 -6.15 -6.90
C VAL A 136 -12.98 -4.92 -7.70
N PHE A 137 -11.80 -4.37 -7.46
CA PHE A 137 -11.26 -3.22 -8.19
C PHE A 137 -9.81 -3.49 -8.58
N ARG A 138 -9.38 -3.03 -9.76
CA ARG A 138 -7.99 -3.18 -10.19
C ARG A 138 -7.23 -1.89 -9.88
N LEU A 139 -6.25 -1.98 -8.99
CA LEU A 139 -5.38 -0.86 -8.60
C LEU A 139 -4.28 -0.60 -9.64
N ALA A 140 -3.69 -1.65 -10.22
CA ALA A 140 -2.58 -1.49 -11.15
C ALA A 140 -2.54 -2.59 -12.23
N LYS A 141 -2.02 -2.22 -13.40
CA LYS A 141 -1.64 -3.14 -14.48
C LYS A 141 -0.12 -3.31 -14.58
N TYR A 142 0.64 -2.33 -14.10
CA TYR A 142 2.10 -2.21 -14.19
C TYR A 142 2.59 -1.40 -12.96
N PRO A 143 3.82 -1.62 -12.44
CA PRO A 143 4.78 -2.66 -12.82
C PRO A 143 4.31 -4.08 -12.48
N VAL A 144 3.29 -4.18 -11.62
CA VAL A 144 2.67 -5.43 -11.21
C VAL A 144 1.16 -5.36 -11.40
N THR A 145 0.52 -6.52 -11.49
CA THR A 145 -0.94 -6.59 -11.44
C THR A 145 -1.38 -6.51 -9.99
N ALA A 146 -2.10 -5.45 -9.65
CA ALA A 146 -2.64 -5.23 -8.32
C ALA A 146 -4.18 -5.20 -8.38
N VAL A 147 -4.83 -6.04 -7.59
CA VAL A 147 -6.28 -6.06 -7.43
C VAL A 147 -6.65 -5.92 -5.96
N GLU A 148 -7.73 -5.22 -5.69
CA GLU A 148 -8.29 -5.05 -4.36
C GLU A 148 -9.66 -5.70 -4.29
N LEU A 149 -9.85 -6.51 -3.25
CA LEU A 149 -11.13 -7.09 -2.87
C LEU A 149 -11.65 -6.33 -1.64
N THR A 150 -12.85 -5.78 -1.70
CA THR A 150 -13.58 -5.38 -0.49
C THR A 150 -14.26 -6.62 0.07
N VAL A 151 -13.93 -6.99 1.30
CA VAL A 151 -14.43 -8.20 1.97
C VAL A 151 -15.21 -7.80 3.23
N SER A 152 -16.34 -8.46 3.48
CA SER A 152 -17.16 -8.30 4.69
C SER A 152 -17.51 -9.64 5.31
N GLY A 153 -17.97 -9.65 6.57
CA GLY A 153 -18.44 -10.85 7.27
C GLY A 153 -17.38 -11.60 8.08
N VAL A 154 -16.14 -11.10 8.13
CA VAL A 154 -15.03 -11.74 8.85
C VAL A 154 -14.09 -10.70 9.46
N GLN A 155 -13.64 -10.93 10.69
CA GLN A 155 -12.68 -10.03 11.34
C GLN A 155 -11.34 -9.99 10.60
N THR A 156 -10.74 -8.80 10.50
CA THR A 156 -9.52 -8.55 9.72
C THR A 156 -8.38 -9.49 10.10
N GLU A 157 -8.18 -9.76 11.38
CA GLU A 157 -7.10 -10.63 11.86
C GLU A 157 -7.33 -12.09 11.49
N THR A 158 -8.57 -12.59 11.60
CA THR A 158 -8.93 -13.94 11.16
C THR A 158 -8.71 -14.10 9.66
N LEU A 159 -9.10 -13.10 8.89
CA LEU A 159 -8.91 -13.09 7.44
C LEU A 159 -7.42 -13.05 7.06
N ARG A 160 -6.63 -12.20 7.73
CA ARG A 160 -5.17 -12.10 7.51
C ARG A 160 -4.49 -13.44 7.77
N ALA A 161 -4.77 -14.06 8.91
CA ALA A 161 -4.20 -15.36 9.29
C ALA A 161 -4.57 -16.47 8.29
N ALA A 162 -5.77 -16.44 7.72
CA ALA A 162 -6.22 -17.42 6.74
C ALA A 162 -5.58 -17.24 5.35
N LEU A 163 -5.28 -16.00 4.94
CA LEU A 163 -4.77 -15.70 3.60
C LEU A 163 -3.24 -15.71 3.50
N ALA A 164 -2.52 -15.40 4.58
CA ALA A 164 -1.06 -15.36 4.59
C ALA A 164 -0.38 -16.66 4.08
N PRO A 165 -0.73 -17.87 4.59
CA PRO A 165 -0.08 -19.10 4.11
C PRO A 165 -0.42 -19.42 2.65
N GLU A 166 -1.65 -19.13 2.21
CA GLU A 166 -2.06 -19.37 0.83
C GLU A 166 -1.38 -18.40 -0.13
N ALA A 167 -1.21 -17.13 0.26
CA ALA A 167 -0.46 -16.15 -0.51
C ALA A 167 0.98 -16.60 -0.77
N ALA A 168 1.66 -17.12 0.27
CA ALA A 168 2.99 -17.69 0.16
C ALA A 168 3.04 -18.91 -0.77
N ALA A 169 2.08 -19.82 -0.66
CA ALA A 169 1.98 -21.01 -1.52
C ALA A 169 1.76 -20.65 -3.00
N GLN A 170 0.96 -19.61 -3.26
CA GLN A 170 0.66 -19.12 -4.62
C GLN A 170 1.72 -18.14 -5.16
N GLN A 171 2.75 -17.82 -4.38
CA GLN A 171 3.79 -16.85 -4.74
C GLN A 171 3.23 -15.48 -5.13
N VAL A 172 2.22 -15.00 -4.40
CA VAL A 172 1.63 -13.66 -4.54
C VAL A 172 1.73 -12.91 -3.22
N ASP A 173 1.69 -11.57 -3.30
CA ASP A 173 1.67 -10.73 -2.11
C ASP A 173 0.22 -10.41 -1.74
N VAL A 174 -0.12 -10.52 -0.45
CA VAL A 174 -1.46 -10.19 0.05
C VAL A 174 -1.35 -9.31 1.29
N ALA A 175 -2.03 -8.17 1.24
CA ALA A 175 -2.23 -7.29 2.39
C ALA A 175 -3.70 -7.27 2.80
N VAL A 176 -3.98 -7.48 4.08
CA VAL A 176 -5.33 -7.42 4.65
C VAL A 176 -5.40 -6.27 5.65
N VAL A 177 -6.15 -5.24 5.29
CA VAL A 177 -6.28 -4.00 6.08
C VAL A 177 -7.75 -3.78 6.42
N ALA A 178 -8.03 -3.44 7.68
CA ALA A 178 -9.38 -3.08 8.10
C ALA A 178 -9.93 -1.90 7.28
N SER A 179 -11.20 -1.98 6.89
CA SER A 179 -11.90 -0.88 6.25
C SER A 179 -12.12 0.26 7.24
N GLY A 180 -12.11 1.51 6.76
CA GLY A 180 -12.44 2.68 7.55
C GLY A 180 -11.49 3.85 7.34
N VAL A 181 -11.75 4.95 8.06
CA VAL A 181 -10.98 6.19 7.96
C VAL A 181 -9.50 5.97 8.30
N ALA A 182 -9.22 5.07 9.25
CA ALA A 182 -7.86 4.75 9.70
C ALA A 182 -6.93 4.22 8.58
N ARG A 183 -7.49 3.61 7.51
CA ARG A 183 -6.73 3.21 6.32
C ARG A 183 -6.28 4.44 5.53
N LYS A 184 -7.18 5.40 5.31
CA LYS A 184 -6.92 6.63 4.55
C LYS A 184 -6.18 7.70 5.35
N ALA A 185 -6.08 7.52 6.67
CA ALA A 185 -5.44 8.44 7.60
C ALA A 185 -3.96 8.12 7.88
N LYS A 186 -3.34 7.20 7.14
CA LYS A 186 -1.88 7.01 7.22
C LYS A 186 -1.18 8.31 6.78
N ARG A 187 -0.18 8.77 7.53
CA ARG A 187 0.44 10.10 7.30
C ARG A 187 1.96 10.14 7.44
N LEU A 188 2.57 9.11 8.00
CA LEU A 188 4.02 9.00 8.12
C LEU A 188 4.47 7.64 7.55
N VAL A 189 5.44 7.66 6.64
CA VAL A 189 6.11 6.45 6.14
C VAL A 189 7.58 6.51 6.54
N VAL A 190 8.06 5.48 7.21
CA VAL A 190 9.47 5.33 7.59
C VAL A 190 10.03 4.08 6.93
N MET A 191 11.21 4.18 6.33
CA MET A 191 11.81 3.08 5.58
C MET A 191 13.21 2.77 6.09
N ASP A 192 13.61 1.50 6.02
CA ASP A 192 15.03 1.17 6.03
C ASP A 192 15.72 1.69 4.76
N VAL A 193 17.04 1.78 4.81
CA VAL A 193 17.88 2.25 3.73
C VAL A 193 18.45 1.08 2.94
N ASP A 194 19.42 0.37 3.53
CA ASP A 194 20.11 -0.75 2.90
C ASP A 194 19.11 -1.84 2.50
N SER A 195 19.26 -2.43 1.31
CA SER A 195 18.35 -3.45 0.75
C SER A 195 16.85 -3.11 0.69
N THR A 196 16.46 -1.87 0.99
CA THR A 196 15.07 -1.38 1.00
C THR A 196 14.92 -0.14 0.14
N LEU A 197 15.36 1.04 0.60
CA LEU A 197 15.34 2.28 -0.20
C LEU A 197 16.39 2.24 -1.32
N ILE A 198 17.52 1.61 -1.05
CA ILE A 198 18.62 1.39 -1.99
C ILE A 198 18.83 -0.10 -2.23
N GLN A 199 19.48 -0.45 -3.33
CA GLN A 199 19.77 -1.84 -3.70
C GLN A 199 21.06 -2.38 -3.08
N ASP A 200 21.85 -1.50 -2.48
CA ASP A 200 23.20 -1.76 -2.01
C ASP A 200 23.23 -1.86 -0.48
N GLU A 201 24.31 -2.45 0.05
CA GLU A 201 24.68 -2.38 1.46
C GLU A 201 25.80 -1.35 1.60
N VAL A 202 25.52 -0.19 2.23
CA VAL A 202 26.47 0.94 2.26
C VAL A 202 27.82 0.55 2.86
N ILE A 203 27.83 -0.32 3.88
CA ILE A 203 29.06 -0.76 4.51
C ILE A 203 29.95 -1.58 3.58
N GLU A 204 29.35 -2.34 2.66
CA GLU A 204 30.08 -3.13 1.65
C GLU A 204 30.70 -2.20 0.60
N LEU A 205 30.00 -1.13 0.20
CA LEU A 205 30.57 -0.10 -0.68
C LEU A 205 31.83 0.53 -0.06
N PHE A 206 31.78 0.93 1.22
CA PHE A 206 32.98 1.42 1.91
C PHE A 206 34.09 0.35 2.00
N ALA A 207 33.73 -0.90 2.26
CA ALA A 207 34.67 -2.01 2.36
C ALA A 207 35.38 -2.31 1.04
N ALA A 208 34.69 -2.15 -0.10
CA ALA A 208 35.26 -2.27 -1.43
C ALA A 208 36.38 -1.26 -1.65
N HIS A 209 36.15 0.01 -1.30
CA HIS A 209 37.16 1.07 -1.39
C HIS A 209 38.31 0.89 -0.38
N ALA A 210 38.08 0.21 0.75
CA ALA A 210 39.11 -0.18 1.71
C ALA A 210 39.87 -1.47 1.35
N GLY A 211 39.41 -2.22 0.34
CA GLY A 211 39.96 -3.52 -0.02
C GLY A 211 39.73 -4.61 1.03
N CYS A 212 38.67 -4.49 1.84
CA CYS A 212 38.34 -5.42 2.94
C CYS A 212 36.95 -6.05 2.83
N GLU A 213 36.39 -6.09 1.61
CA GLU A 213 35.03 -6.57 1.31
C GLU A 213 34.80 -8.00 1.83
N GLU A 214 35.72 -8.94 1.54
CA GLU A 214 35.64 -10.33 2.00
C GLU A 214 35.58 -10.43 3.53
N ARG A 215 36.38 -9.62 4.24
CA ARG A 215 36.43 -9.62 5.71
C ARG A 215 35.14 -9.05 6.31
N VAL A 216 34.56 -8.03 5.69
CA VAL A 216 33.26 -7.48 6.11
C VAL A 216 32.16 -8.52 5.89
N ALA A 217 32.16 -9.22 4.76
CA ALA A 217 31.21 -10.27 4.46
C ALA A 217 31.29 -11.45 5.47
N GLU A 218 32.49 -11.85 5.88
CA GLU A 218 32.69 -12.88 6.91
C GLU A 218 32.05 -12.48 8.26
N VAL A 219 32.24 -11.22 8.69
CA VAL A 219 31.65 -10.69 9.94
C VAL A 219 30.13 -10.55 9.82
N THR A 220 29.61 -10.11 8.68
CA THR A 220 28.17 -10.05 8.41
C THR A 220 27.55 -11.45 8.48
N ALA A 221 28.21 -12.45 7.88
CA ALA A 221 27.76 -13.84 7.93
C ALA A 221 27.78 -14.40 9.36
N ALA A 222 28.78 -14.07 10.17
CA ALA A 222 28.83 -14.45 11.59
C ALA A 222 27.66 -13.85 12.39
N ALA A 223 27.35 -12.57 12.17
CA ALA A 223 26.20 -11.92 12.80
C ALA A 223 24.87 -12.55 12.38
N MET A 224 24.71 -12.91 11.10
CA MET A 224 23.53 -13.63 10.63
C MET A 224 23.38 -15.04 11.21
N ARG A 225 24.47 -15.68 11.64
CA ARG A 225 24.45 -16.96 12.38
C ARG A 225 24.15 -16.77 13.88
N GLY A 226 24.05 -15.52 14.36
CA GLY A 226 23.83 -15.20 15.77
C GLY A 226 25.10 -15.32 16.64
N GLU A 227 26.28 -15.36 16.02
CA GLU A 227 27.57 -15.43 16.74
C GLU A 227 27.99 -14.08 17.33
N LEU A 228 27.45 -12.98 16.79
CA LEU A 228 27.66 -11.61 17.24
C LEU A 228 26.31 -10.92 17.37
N ASP A 229 26.14 -10.09 18.41
CA ASP A 229 25.02 -9.17 18.44
C ASP A 229 25.17 -8.07 17.36
N PHE A 230 24.10 -7.31 17.11
CA PHE A 230 24.13 -6.28 16.07
C PHE A 230 25.21 -5.21 16.30
N ALA A 231 25.36 -4.76 17.55
CA ALA A 231 26.28 -3.69 17.90
C ALA A 231 27.74 -4.17 17.84
N GLU A 232 28.02 -5.39 18.27
CA GLU A 232 29.30 -6.08 18.13
C GLU A 232 29.66 -6.27 16.65
N SER A 233 28.72 -6.78 15.85
CA SER A 233 28.90 -6.94 14.41
C SER A 233 29.16 -5.62 13.70
N LEU A 234 28.41 -4.57 14.03
CA LEU A 234 28.61 -3.24 13.46
C LEU A 234 30.00 -2.69 13.81
N ARG A 235 30.40 -2.73 15.08
CA ARG A 235 31.72 -2.26 15.51
C ARG A 235 32.85 -3.06 14.84
N ALA A 236 32.71 -4.37 14.73
CA ALA A 236 33.70 -5.23 14.08
C ALA A 236 33.83 -4.90 12.58
N ARG A 237 32.73 -4.67 11.86
CA ARG A 237 32.77 -4.28 10.45
C ARG A 237 33.33 -2.88 10.25
N VAL A 238 32.95 -1.92 11.10
CA VAL A 238 33.44 -0.54 11.02
C VAL A 238 34.93 -0.45 11.36
N ALA A 239 35.43 -1.27 12.29
CA ALA A 239 36.87 -1.33 12.61
C ALA A 239 37.74 -1.71 11.39
N LEU A 240 37.20 -2.47 10.44
CA LEU A 240 37.90 -2.82 9.20
C LEU A 240 38.12 -1.62 8.27
N LEU A 241 37.36 -0.54 8.45
CA LEU A 241 37.45 0.69 7.65
C LEU A 241 38.46 1.70 8.22
N GLU A 242 39.17 1.37 9.31
CA GLU A 242 40.15 2.26 9.93
C GLU A 242 41.24 2.71 8.93
N GLY A 243 41.51 4.01 8.89
CA GLY A 243 42.52 4.61 8.02
C GLY A 243 42.03 4.96 6.60
N LEU A 244 40.84 4.52 6.21
CA LEU A 244 40.22 4.89 4.94
C LEU A 244 40.00 6.41 4.89
N ASP A 245 40.38 7.01 3.77
CA ASP A 245 40.26 8.46 3.56
C ASP A 245 38.80 8.87 3.46
N ALA A 246 38.37 9.86 4.24
CA ALA A 246 36.96 10.26 4.33
C ALA A 246 36.43 10.86 3.01
N SER A 247 37.31 11.29 2.08
CA SER A 247 36.90 11.71 0.72
C SER A 247 36.23 10.59 -0.09
N VAL A 248 36.35 9.33 0.35
CA VAL A 248 35.64 8.19 -0.27
C VAL A 248 34.12 8.33 -0.18
N VAL A 249 33.59 9.08 0.80
CA VAL A 249 32.15 9.26 1.02
C VAL A 249 31.45 9.76 -0.25
N ASP A 250 32.05 10.70 -0.97
CA ASP A 250 31.44 11.25 -2.19
C ASP A 250 31.40 10.22 -3.34
N LYS A 251 32.37 9.32 -3.39
CA LYS A 251 32.35 8.20 -4.36
C LYS A 251 31.22 7.23 -4.03
N VAL A 252 31.11 6.81 -2.76
CA VAL A 252 30.05 5.92 -2.31
C VAL A 252 28.67 6.52 -2.58
N ARG A 253 28.44 7.81 -2.26
CA ARG A 253 27.18 8.52 -2.58
C ARG A 253 26.80 8.47 -4.06
N SER A 254 27.79 8.53 -4.95
CA SER A 254 27.59 8.46 -6.40
C SER A 254 27.31 7.04 -6.91
N GLU A 255 27.75 6.02 -6.18
CA GLU A 255 27.56 4.60 -6.50
C GLU A 255 26.21 4.05 -6.02
N VAL A 256 25.61 4.67 -5.00
CA VAL A 256 24.31 4.26 -4.42
C VAL A 256 23.20 4.24 -5.46
N ARG A 257 22.56 3.07 -5.61
CA ARG A 257 21.44 2.83 -6.52
C ARG A 257 20.14 2.75 -5.75
N LEU A 258 19.18 3.60 -6.09
CA LEU A 258 17.85 3.54 -5.52
C LEU A 258 17.10 2.30 -6.01
N THR A 259 16.34 1.67 -5.11
CA THR A 259 15.42 0.60 -5.45
C THR A 259 14.41 1.08 -6.50
N PRO A 260 14.11 0.28 -7.54
CA PRO A 260 13.10 0.65 -8.52
C PRO A 260 11.79 1.06 -7.85
N GLY A 261 11.22 2.19 -8.27
CA GLY A 261 10.02 2.76 -7.68
C GLY A 261 10.25 3.64 -6.44
N ALA A 262 11.44 3.69 -5.84
CA ALA A 262 11.70 4.51 -4.64
C ALA A 262 11.37 6.00 -4.83
N ARG A 263 11.82 6.59 -5.96
CA ARG A 263 11.51 7.99 -6.28
C ARG A 263 10.01 8.23 -6.45
N THR A 264 9.33 7.33 -7.16
CA THR A 264 7.88 7.39 -7.38
C THR A 264 7.11 7.25 -6.08
N LEU A 265 7.50 6.32 -5.19
CA LEU A 265 6.92 6.16 -3.86
C LEU A 265 7.00 7.47 -3.07
N ILE A 266 8.22 7.98 -2.86
CA ILE A 266 8.46 9.18 -2.04
C ILE A 266 7.70 10.38 -2.61
N ARG A 267 7.84 10.63 -3.91
CA ARG A 267 7.16 11.74 -4.58
C ARG A 267 5.64 11.66 -4.40
N THR A 268 5.05 10.51 -4.68
CA THR A 268 3.59 10.30 -4.57
C THR A 268 3.12 10.54 -3.15
N LEU A 269 3.82 9.97 -2.16
CA LEU A 269 3.51 10.15 -0.74
C LEU A 269 3.58 11.62 -0.33
N LYS A 270 4.65 12.33 -0.69
CA LYS A 270 4.79 13.77 -0.37
C LYS A 270 3.67 14.61 -0.99
N ARG A 271 3.29 14.34 -2.24
CA ARG A 271 2.16 15.03 -2.90
C ARG A 271 0.82 14.79 -2.20
N LEU A 272 0.64 13.60 -1.62
CA LEU A 272 -0.54 13.26 -0.84
C LEU A 272 -0.48 13.79 0.60
N GLY A 273 0.55 14.58 0.95
CA GLY A 273 0.73 15.19 2.27
C GLY A 273 1.24 14.22 3.33
N TYR A 274 1.87 13.12 2.94
CA TYR A 274 2.60 12.27 3.88
C TYR A 274 3.93 12.92 4.21
N GLN A 275 4.37 12.69 5.45
CA GLN A 275 5.77 12.85 5.81
C GLN A 275 6.51 11.52 5.57
N VAL A 276 7.75 11.62 5.11
CA VAL A 276 8.57 10.46 4.75
C VAL A 276 9.91 10.54 5.46
N GLY A 277 10.30 9.46 6.12
CA GLY A 277 11.57 9.37 6.82
C GLY A 277 12.34 8.08 6.53
N ILE A 278 13.61 8.07 6.90
CA ILE A 278 14.46 6.87 6.87
C ILE A 278 15.09 6.58 8.23
N VAL A 279 15.23 5.31 8.55
CA VAL A 279 15.90 4.83 9.76
C VAL A 279 16.80 3.66 9.39
N SER A 280 18.11 3.86 9.51
CA SER A 280 19.12 2.92 9.02
C SER A 280 20.07 2.45 10.12
N GLY A 281 20.54 1.21 9.99
CA GLY A 281 21.72 0.72 10.71
C GLY A 281 23.05 1.10 10.04
N GLY A 282 23.01 1.69 8.85
CA GLY A 282 24.12 2.26 8.10
C GLY A 282 24.54 3.63 8.64
N PHE A 283 24.94 4.54 7.75
CA PHE A 283 25.72 5.73 8.14
C PHE A 283 25.15 7.07 7.67
N THR A 284 25.20 8.09 8.54
CA THR A 284 24.78 9.48 8.27
C THR A 284 25.48 10.09 7.06
N GLN A 285 26.74 9.69 6.84
CA GLN A 285 27.50 10.06 5.65
C GLN A 285 26.75 9.79 4.33
N VAL A 286 25.91 8.76 4.27
CA VAL A 286 25.09 8.44 3.09
C VAL A 286 23.62 8.80 3.28
N THR A 287 23.04 8.56 4.46
CA THR A 287 21.61 8.81 4.68
C THR A 287 21.24 10.29 4.60
N ASP A 288 22.14 11.19 5.00
CA ASP A 288 21.87 12.63 4.97
C ASP A 288 21.83 13.15 3.52
N ASP A 289 22.71 12.64 2.65
CA ASP A 289 22.68 12.91 1.20
C ASP A 289 21.39 12.40 0.56
N LEU A 290 20.95 11.19 0.91
CA LEU A 290 19.67 10.63 0.45
C LEU A 290 18.49 11.47 0.94
N ALA A 291 18.52 11.92 2.19
CA ALA A 291 17.48 12.75 2.78
C ALA A 291 17.34 14.08 2.03
N GLU A 292 18.45 14.75 1.74
CA GLU A 292 18.46 15.99 0.97
C GLU A 292 17.98 15.76 -0.49
N ARG A 293 18.57 14.80 -1.20
CA ARG A 293 18.28 14.52 -2.62
C ARG A 293 16.86 14.07 -2.88
N LEU A 294 16.22 13.42 -1.91
CA LEU A 294 14.84 12.92 -2.01
C LEU A 294 13.84 13.81 -1.28
N GLY A 295 14.32 14.84 -0.57
CA GLY A 295 13.52 15.73 0.25
C GLY A 295 12.79 14.98 1.37
N LEU A 296 13.48 14.12 2.12
CA LEU A 296 12.88 13.42 3.26
C LEU A 296 12.69 14.39 4.44
N ASP A 297 11.65 14.16 5.22
CA ASP A 297 11.33 14.98 6.40
C ASP A 297 12.15 14.56 7.62
N PHE A 298 12.58 13.29 7.65
CA PHE A 298 13.32 12.71 8.77
C PHE A 298 14.41 11.74 8.32
N ALA A 299 15.53 11.71 9.04
CA ALA A 299 16.59 10.72 8.86
C ALA A 299 17.23 10.36 10.21
N ALA A 300 17.56 9.08 10.40
CA ALA A 300 18.35 8.60 11.52
C ALA A 300 19.24 7.44 11.08
N ALA A 301 20.52 7.50 11.45
CA ALA A 301 21.51 6.47 11.16
C ALA A 301 22.66 6.52 12.18
N ASN A 302 23.56 5.53 12.14
CA ASN A 302 24.83 5.61 12.88
C ASN A 302 25.76 6.63 12.24
N THR A 303 26.76 7.14 12.95
CA THR A 303 27.74 8.07 12.37
C THR A 303 29.14 7.47 12.43
N LEU A 304 29.83 7.35 11.30
CA LEU A 304 31.25 6.97 11.30
C LEU A 304 32.09 8.10 11.89
N GLU A 305 32.98 7.77 12.82
CA GLU A 305 33.91 8.75 13.40
C GLU A 305 35.04 9.06 12.42
N VAL A 306 35.27 10.35 12.18
CA VAL A 306 36.34 10.87 11.32
C VAL A 306 37.30 11.69 12.17
N ALA A 307 38.60 11.40 12.08
CA ALA A 307 39.67 12.20 12.65
C ALA A 307 40.76 12.42 11.60
N ASP A 308 41.30 13.64 11.51
CA ASP A 308 42.35 14.02 10.56
C ASP A 308 42.06 13.62 9.10
N GLY A 309 40.78 13.71 8.71
CA GLY A 309 40.31 13.37 7.36
C GLY A 309 40.21 11.87 7.05
N ARG A 310 40.30 10.99 8.06
CA ARG A 310 40.22 9.52 7.90
C ARG A 310 39.22 8.90 8.87
N PHE A 311 38.67 7.75 8.49
CA PHE A 311 37.85 6.95 9.40
C PHE A 311 38.70 6.35 10.52
N THR A 312 38.22 6.46 11.75
CA THR A 312 38.92 5.93 12.94
C THR A 312 38.59 4.46 13.24
N GLY A 313 37.69 3.86 12.44
CA GLY A 313 37.17 2.52 12.71
C GLY A 313 36.13 2.46 13.84
N ARG A 314 35.56 3.60 14.24
CA ARG A 314 34.53 3.67 15.30
C ARG A 314 33.26 4.37 14.83
N VAL A 315 32.17 4.16 15.57
CA VAL A 315 30.90 4.88 15.42
C VAL A 315 30.72 5.87 16.57
N VAL A 316 30.10 7.02 16.28
CA VAL A 316 29.81 8.09 17.24
C VAL A 316 28.37 7.96 17.73
N GLY A 317 28.17 8.16 19.05
CA GLY A 317 26.85 8.21 19.67
C GLY A 317 26.23 6.83 19.91
N ASP A 318 24.92 6.85 20.15
CA ASP A 318 24.15 5.63 20.38
C ASP A 318 23.94 4.87 19.07
N ILE A 319 24.05 3.55 19.12
CA ILE A 319 23.87 2.70 17.94
C ILE A 319 22.38 2.56 17.63
N VAL A 320 22.02 2.82 16.38
CA VAL A 320 20.69 2.54 15.82
C VAL A 320 20.60 1.03 15.54
N ASP A 321 20.33 0.28 16.60
CA ASP A 321 20.05 -1.16 16.54
C ASP A 321 18.55 -1.43 16.31
N ARG A 322 18.13 -2.69 16.44
CA ARG A 322 16.73 -3.11 16.25
C ARG A 322 15.75 -2.33 17.14
N ALA A 323 16.07 -2.16 18.42
CA ALA A 323 15.23 -1.40 19.35
C ALA A 323 15.31 0.11 19.06
N GLY A 324 16.51 0.57 18.67
CA GLY A 324 16.79 1.92 18.18
C GLY A 324 15.90 2.30 17.00
N LYS A 325 15.71 1.40 16.01
CA LYS A 325 14.82 1.68 14.87
C LYS A 325 13.38 1.95 15.29
N ALA A 326 12.85 1.14 16.21
CA ALA A 326 11.52 1.34 16.77
C ALA A 326 11.43 2.63 17.60
N ALA A 327 12.48 3.00 18.33
CA ALA A 327 12.54 4.27 19.06
C ALA A 327 12.52 5.48 18.12
N MET A 328 13.26 5.42 17.00
CA MET A 328 13.28 6.47 15.99
C MET A 328 11.92 6.64 15.31
N LEU A 329 11.21 5.55 14.97
CA LEU A 329 9.85 5.61 14.47
C LEU A 329 8.91 6.35 15.44
N ARG A 330 8.97 6.03 16.74
CA ARG A 330 8.17 6.72 17.77
C ARG A 330 8.50 8.21 17.86
N ARG A 331 9.79 8.55 17.77
CA ARG A 331 10.25 9.93 17.77
C ARG A 331 9.71 10.70 16.57
N PHE A 332 9.89 10.18 15.36
CA PHE A 332 9.39 10.81 14.12
C PHE A 332 7.86 10.94 14.13
N ALA A 333 7.15 9.94 14.62
CA ALA A 333 5.70 9.99 14.79
C ALA A 333 5.27 11.13 15.72
N ALA A 334 5.97 11.29 16.85
CA ALA A 334 5.70 12.38 17.81
C ALA A 334 6.02 13.76 17.22
N GLU A 335 7.16 13.92 16.52
CA GLU A 335 7.55 15.17 15.86
C GLU A 335 6.58 15.55 14.73
N ALA A 336 6.07 14.56 13.99
CA ALA A 336 5.07 14.71 12.95
C ALA A 336 3.64 14.96 13.48
N GLY A 337 3.39 14.72 14.77
CA GLY A 337 2.04 14.73 15.33
C GLY A 337 1.14 13.61 14.78
N VAL A 338 1.74 12.49 14.36
CA VAL A 338 1.06 11.34 13.76
C VAL A 338 0.97 10.19 14.79
N PRO A 339 -0.23 9.69 15.12
CA PRO A 339 -0.37 8.49 15.96
C PRO A 339 0.32 7.27 15.35
N LEU A 340 0.84 6.35 16.18
CA LEU A 340 1.56 5.16 15.68
C LEU A 340 0.68 4.29 14.76
N GLU A 341 -0.62 4.22 15.03
CA GLU A 341 -1.58 3.50 14.19
C GLU A 341 -1.71 4.11 12.79
N GLN A 342 -1.24 5.35 12.59
CA GLN A 342 -1.21 6.08 11.32
C GLN A 342 0.17 6.07 10.64
N THR A 343 1.14 5.33 11.17
CA THR A 343 2.46 5.17 10.56
C THR A 343 2.54 3.91 9.69
N VAL A 344 3.46 3.94 8.73
CA VAL A 344 3.86 2.79 7.92
C VAL A 344 5.37 2.62 8.10
N ALA A 345 5.82 1.40 8.34
CA ALA A 345 7.23 1.05 8.33
C ALA A 345 7.53 0.06 7.20
N ILE A 346 8.65 0.24 6.50
CA ILE A 346 9.10 -0.63 5.40
C ILE A 346 10.53 -1.08 5.69
N GLY A 347 10.81 -2.37 5.59
CA GLY A 347 12.16 -2.93 5.80
C GLY A 347 12.25 -4.37 5.31
N ASP A 348 13.46 -4.89 5.16
CA ASP A 348 13.73 -6.24 4.62
C ASP A 348 14.32 -7.19 5.67
N GLY A 349 14.91 -6.65 6.73
CA GLY A 349 15.80 -7.37 7.62
C GLY A 349 15.22 -7.66 9.01
N ALA A 350 15.85 -8.60 9.73
CA ALA A 350 15.48 -8.94 11.10
C ALA A 350 15.73 -7.79 12.10
N ASN A 351 16.63 -6.87 11.75
CA ASN A 351 16.88 -5.60 12.42
C ASN A 351 15.69 -4.63 12.34
N ASP A 352 14.75 -4.81 11.40
CA ASP A 352 13.58 -3.94 11.26
C ASP A 352 12.36 -4.42 12.04
N LEU A 353 12.37 -5.65 12.54
CA LEU A 353 11.19 -6.29 13.11
C LEU A 353 10.49 -5.47 14.19
N ASP A 354 11.24 -4.82 15.09
CA ASP A 354 10.63 -4.01 16.15
C ASP A 354 10.02 -2.73 15.59
N MET A 355 10.61 -2.15 14.54
CA MET A 355 10.05 -0.99 13.83
C MET A 355 8.77 -1.39 13.06
N LEU A 356 8.81 -2.50 12.32
CA LEU A 356 7.68 -3.05 11.58
C LEU A 356 6.49 -3.39 12.50
N ASN A 357 6.77 -3.98 13.67
CA ASN A 357 5.76 -4.34 14.67
C ASN A 357 5.23 -3.14 15.44
N THR A 358 6.02 -2.06 15.57
CA THR A 358 5.60 -0.82 16.23
C THR A 358 4.70 0.02 15.33
N ALA A 359 4.88 -0.04 14.00
CA ALA A 359 4.09 0.73 13.05
C ALA A 359 2.65 0.23 12.93
N GLY A 360 1.72 1.14 12.60
CA GLY A 360 0.33 0.78 12.29
C GLY A 360 0.19 -0.08 11.03
N LEU A 361 1.18 -0.06 10.14
CA LEU A 361 1.34 -1.00 9.03
C LEU A 361 2.84 -1.27 8.81
N GLY A 362 3.28 -2.48 9.13
CA GLY A 362 4.65 -2.95 8.87
C GLY A 362 4.70 -3.77 7.58
N VAL A 363 5.52 -3.32 6.63
CA VAL A 363 5.68 -3.94 5.31
C VAL A 363 7.07 -4.56 5.20
N ALA A 364 7.12 -5.89 5.08
CA ALA A 364 8.32 -6.62 4.76
C ALA A 364 8.60 -6.53 3.24
N PHE A 365 9.60 -5.76 2.82
CA PHE A 365 9.93 -5.56 1.42
C PHE A 365 11.07 -6.49 0.98
N CYS A 366 10.82 -7.37 -0.01
CA CYS A 366 11.76 -8.39 -0.49
C CYS A 366 12.49 -9.17 0.62
N ALA A 367 11.86 -9.27 1.79
CA ALA A 367 12.50 -9.60 3.05
C ALA A 367 12.88 -11.07 3.17
N LYS A 368 13.62 -11.46 4.22
CA LYS A 368 13.84 -12.87 4.55
C LYS A 368 12.55 -13.53 5.09
N PRO A 369 12.35 -14.86 4.98
CA PRO A 369 11.11 -15.52 5.42
C PRO A 369 10.69 -15.19 6.85
N VAL A 370 11.63 -15.19 7.80
CA VAL A 370 11.39 -14.84 9.22
C VAL A 370 10.80 -13.43 9.40
N VAL A 371 11.16 -12.49 8.51
CA VAL A 371 10.66 -11.12 8.55
C VAL A 371 9.27 -11.04 7.92
N ARG A 372 9.05 -11.76 6.82
CA ARG A 372 7.74 -11.84 6.14
C ARG A 372 6.66 -12.42 7.04
N GLU A 373 7.01 -13.45 7.82
CA GLU A 373 6.09 -14.12 8.75
C GLU A 373 5.72 -13.24 9.95
N ALA A 374 6.62 -12.36 10.38
CA ALA A 374 6.41 -11.49 11.53
C ALA A 374 5.78 -10.13 11.19
N ALA A 375 5.94 -9.65 9.96
CA ALA A 375 5.37 -8.37 9.51
C ALA A 375 3.85 -8.48 9.23
N HIS A 376 3.17 -7.33 9.21
CA HIS A 376 1.74 -7.27 8.91
C HIS A 376 1.41 -7.70 7.47
N THR A 377 2.33 -7.43 6.54
CA THR A 377 2.24 -7.78 5.12
C THR A 377 3.62 -7.84 4.50
N ALA A 378 3.75 -8.51 3.35
CA ALA A 378 4.98 -8.52 2.55
C ALA A 378 4.74 -7.97 1.14
N VAL A 379 5.80 -7.46 0.53
CA VAL A 379 5.89 -7.13 -0.90
C VAL A 379 7.13 -7.82 -1.43
N ASN A 380 6.97 -8.82 -2.30
CA ASN A 380 8.07 -9.66 -2.78
C ASN A 380 8.49 -9.34 -4.23
N VAL A 381 7.83 -8.38 -4.85
CA VAL A 381 8.21 -7.82 -6.15
C VAL A 381 9.25 -6.70 -5.96
N PRO A 382 10.26 -6.57 -6.83
CA PRO A 382 11.39 -5.66 -6.65
C PRO A 382 11.05 -4.20 -7.05
N PHE A 383 9.86 -3.73 -6.68
CA PHE A 383 9.33 -2.42 -7.00
C PHE A 383 8.79 -1.77 -5.72
N LEU A 384 9.53 -0.82 -5.15
CA LEU A 384 9.20 -0.20 -3.86
C LEU A 384 7.90 0.62 -3.92
N ASP A 385 7.55 1.16 -5.08
CA ASP A 385 6.28 1.84 -5.33
C ASP A 385 5.07 0.91 -5.28
N ALA A 386 5.25 -0.42 -5.30
CA ALA A 386 4.15 -1.37 -5.10
C ALA A 386 3.49 -1.23 -3.71
N VAL A 387 4.20 -0.64 -2.73
CA VAL A 387 3.65 -0.32 -1.41
C VAL A 387 2.48 0.67 -1.50
N LEU A 388 2.46 1.57 -2.50
CA LEU A 388 1.36 2.50 -2.73
C LEU A 388 0.01 1.77 -2.90
N TYR A 389 0.02 0.60 -3.55
CA TYR A 389 -1.18 -0.20 -3.75
C TYR A 389 -1.73 -0.73 -2.43
N LEU A 390 -0.87 -1.05 -1.46
CA LEU A 390 -1.30 -1.47 -0.13
C LEU A 390 -2.00 -0.33 0.63
N LEU A 391 -1.58 0.90 0.36
CA LEU A 391 -2.21 2.13 0.87
C LEU A 391 -3.50 2.50 0.12
N GLY A 392 -3.88 1.73 -0.92
CA GLY A 392 -5.07 1.94 -1.72
C GLY A 392 -4.92 3.02 -2.79
N ILE A 393 -3.69 3.43 -3.09
CA ILE A 393 -3.37 4.38 -4.16
C ILE A 393 -3.19 3.59 -5.45
N SER A 394 -4.02 3.84 -6.45
CA SER A 394 -4.00 3.18 -7.76
C SER A 394 -2.89 3.72 -8.66
N ARG A 395 -2.46 2.93 -9.65
CA ARG A 395 -1.46 3.35 -10.63
C ARG A 395 -1.91 4.57 -11.44
N ALA A 396 -3.22 4.71 -11.69
CA ALA A 396 -3.76 5.88 -12.37
C ALA A 396 -3.56 7.16 -11.55
N GLU A 397 -3.77 7.10 -10.22
CA GLU A 397 -3.52 8.23 -9.32
C GLU A 397 -2.01 8.55 -9.23
N VAL A 398 -1.15 7.53 -9.26
CA VAL A 398 0.31 7.73 -9.35
C VAL A 398 0.68 8.47 -10.63
N GLU A 399 0.14 8.06 -11.77
CA GLU A 399 0.41 8.69 -13.07
C GLU A 399 -0.15 10.12 -13.16
N GLU A 400 -1.29 10.40 -12.53
CA GLU A 400 -1.83 11.75 -12.40
C GLU A 400 -0.90 12.66 -11.58
N VAL A 401 -0.36 12.12 -10.48
CA VAL A 401 0.66 12.80 -9.68
C VAL A 401 1.94 13.03 -10.50
N GLU A 402 2.43 12.04 -11.24
CA GLU A 402 3.64 12.19 -12.06
C GLU A 402 3.43 13.17 -13.23
N GLY A 403 2.31 13.09 -13.94
CA GLY A 403 2.01 13.96 -15.11
C GLY A 403 1.79 15.43 -14.75
N ALA A 404 1.34 15.72 -13.52
CA ALA A 404 1.27 17.09 -13.01
C ALA A 404 2.66 17.69 -12.69
N ASP A 405 3.76 16.92 -12.66
CA ASP A 405 5.13 17.46 -12.64
C ASP A 405 5.62 17.81 -14.05
N ASP A 406 5.34 16.98 -15.07
CA ASP A 406 5.80 17.23 -16.44
C ASP A 406 5.12 18.45 -17.11
N THR A 407 3.93 18.82 -16.63
CA THR A 407 3.23 20.05 -17.03
C THR A 407 3.69 21.29 -16.25
N ALA A 408 4.36 21.10 -15.12
CA ALA A 408 5.13 22.11 -14.42
C ALA A 408 6.59 22.06 -14.93
N GLY A 409 6.78 22.39 -16.21
CA GLY A 409 8.10 22.50 -16.85
C GLY A 409 9.07 23.41 -16.07
N PRO A 410 10.39 23.32 -16.36
CA PRO A 410 11.45 23.76 -15.46
C PRO A 410 11.34 25.27 -15.23
N GLY A 411 11.07 25.66 -13.99
CA GLY A 411 11.35 27.02 -13.54
C GLY A 411 12.86 27.23 -13.56
N ALA A 412 13.37 27.74 -14.68
CA ALA A 412 14.74 28.19 -14.86
C ALA A 412 14.92 29.64 -14.33
N PRO A 413 16.15 30.12 -14.13
CA PRO A 413 17.41 29.42 -13.82
C PRO A 413 17.84 29.55 -12.35
#